data_AF-A0A1R3GUY2-F1
#
_entry.id   AF-A0A1R3GUY2-F1
#
_cell.length_a   1.000
_cell.length_b   1.000
_cell.length_c   1.000
_cell.angle_alpha   90.00
_cell.angle_beta   90.00
_cell.angle_gamma   90.00
#
_symmetry.space_group_name_H-M   'P 1'
#
loop_
_entity.id
_entity.type
_entity.pdbx_description
1 polymer ?
#
loop_
_entity_poly.entity_id
_entity_poly.type
_entity_poly.pdbx_seq_one_letter_code
_entity_poly.pdbx_strand_id
1 'polypeptide(L)'
;MVSVTFAGHLGELQLAGSTLANSWATVTGFAFMTGLSGALETLCGQGFGARKYRLLGIYLQASCIISFLFSVIISILWFFTEPILVLLHQDPAISKTAALYMKYLIPGLFAYGFVQNILSFNFNMVIVSSVRMYVVFAKKFKRTWKGLSFESFRYVFKNFKLAVPSAAMLCLEFWAFEILVVLAGLMPNSEITTSLIAICVNTETIAYMFTYGLSAAASTRVSNELGAGNAVGAKQAMGVTLKLSILLASAAILTLALGHDIWAGFFSKSPSIIKQFAGLTPLLAVSISIDAIQGVISGLICGVSCQAASLMLIAFRKKWNQIDLPEESNEETPISDAVIVV
;
A
#
# COMPACT_ATOMS: atom_id res chain seq x y z
N MET A 1 -15.12 -1.16 -8.31
CA MET A 1 -16.21 -0.27 -8.76
C MET A 1 -16.91 -0.82 -9.99
N VAL A 2 -16.27 -0.90 -11.17
CA VAL A 2 -16.90 -1.43 -12.41
C VAL A 2 -17.51 -2.84 -12.23
N SER A 3 -16.78 -3.78 -11.63
CA SER A 3 -17.26 -5.16 -11.41
C SER A 3 -18.50 -5.24 -10.50
N VAL A 4 -18.62 -4.33 -9.53
CA VAL A 4 -19.77 -4.26 -8.61
C VAL A 4 -20.97 -3.63 -9.31
N THR A 5 -20.76 -2.61 -10.15
CA THR A 5 -21.82 -2.02 -10.98
C THR A 5 -22.41 -3.05 -11.94
N PHE A 6 -21.59 -3.92 -12.55
CA PHE A 6 -22.08 -5.03 -13.38
C PHE A 6 -22.88 -6.06 -12.57
N ALA A 7 -22.44 -6.39 -11.35
CA ALA A 7 -23.20 -7.27 -10.46
C ALA A 7 -24.55 -6.67 -10.06
N GLY A 8 -24.64 -5.35 -9.93
CA GLY A 8 -25.91 -4.62 -9.71
C GLY A 8 -26.96 -4.84 -10.80
N HIS A 9 -26.54 -5.01 -12.06
CA HIS A 9 -27.46 -5.32 -13.16
C HIS A 9 -27.96 -6.77 -13.15
N LEU A 10 -27.36 -7.67 -12.35
CA LEU A 10 -27.78 -9.08 -12.23
C LEU A 10 -28.84 -9.28 -11.13
N GLY A 11 -28.99 -8.34 -10.21
CA GLY A 11 -29.97 -8.38 -9.12
C GLY A 11 -29.42 -7.86 -7.78
N GLU A 12 -30.33 -7.52 -6.87
CA GLU A 12 -29.99 -6.98 -5.54
C GLU A 12 -29.19 -7.97 -4.68
N LEU A 13 -29.49 -9.27 -4.78
CA LEU A 13 -28.78 -10.33 -4.07
C LEU A 13 -27.32 -10.43 -4.53
N GLN A 14 -27.07 -10.36 -5.84
CA GLN A 14 -25.73 -10.41 -6.43
C GLN A 14 -24.93 -9.15 -6.10
N LEU A 15 -25.59 -7.99 -6.07
CA LEU A 15 -24.99 -6.74 -5.63
C LEU A 15 -24.55 -6.82 -4.16
N ALA A 16 -25.44 -7.24 -3.27
CA ALA A 16 -25.15 -7.38 -1.84
C ALA A 16 -24.03 -8.41 -1.61
N GLY A 17 -24.12 -9.59 -2.24
CA GLY A 17 -23.11 -10.64 -2.12
C GLY A 17 -21.74 -10.23 -2.64
N SER A 18 -21.65 -9.57 -3.80
CA SER A 18 -20.38 -9.09 -4.37
C SER A 18 -19.77 -7.93 -3.58
N THR A 19 -20.59 -7.03 -3.06
CA THR A 19 -20.14 -5.93 -2.20
C THR A 19 -19.56 -6.46 -0.89
N LEU A 20 -20.28 -7.38 -0.24
CA LEU A 20 -19.82 -8.05 0.98
C LEU A 20 -18.54 -8.85 0.74
N ALA A 21 -18.45 -9.59 -0.36
CA ALA A 21 -17.25 -10.32 -0.73
C ALA A 21 -16.05 -9.39 -0.98
N ASN A 22 -16.26 -8.23 -1.63
CA ASN A 22 -15.18 -7.27 -1.88
C ASN A 22 -14.64 -6.64 -0.59
N SER A 23 -15.54 -6.25 0.33
CA SER A 23 -15.14 -5.79 1.67
C SER A 23 -14.38 -6.90 2.41
N TRP A 24 -14.93 -8.11 2.44
CA TRP A 24 -14.30 -9.28 3.08
C TRP A 24 -12.91 -9.58 2.50
N ALA A 25 -12.74 -9.56 1.18
CA ALA A 25 -11.47 -9.76 0.50
C ALA A 25 -10.44 -8.66 0.81
N THR A 26 -10.90 -7.41 0.91
CA THR A 26 -10.05 -6.27 1.24
C THR A 26 -9.52 -6.39 2.67
N VAL A 27 -10.42 -6.64 3.62
CA VAL A 27 -10.12 -6.78 5.05
C VAL A 27 -9.19 -7.96 5.33
N THR A 28 -9.48 -9.13 4.77
CA THR A 28 -8.81 -10.37 5.14
C THR A 28 -7.62 -10.75 4.25
N GLY A 29 -7.49 -10.14 3.07
CA GLY A 29 -6.50 -10.52 2.08
C GLY A 29 -5.72 -9.35 1.50
N PHE A 30 -6.37 -8.49 0.70
CA PHE A 30 -5.64 -7.51 -0.12
C PHE A 30 -4.86 -6.48 0.69
N ALA A 31 -5.42 -5.94 1.77
CA ALA A 31 -4.71 -5.00 2.63
C ALA A 31 -3.43 -5.63 3.22
N PHE A 32 -3.55 -6.88 3.68
CA PHE A 32 -2.45 -7.63 4.25
C PHE A 32 -1.35 -7.92 3.20
N MET A 33 -1.74 -8.36 2.00
CA MET A 33 -0.80 -8.66 0.91
C MET A 33 -0.04 -7.42 0.44
N THR A 34 -0.71 -6.27 0.35
CA THR A 34 -0.06 -4.98 0.03
C THR A 34 0.91 -4.55 1.11
N GLY A 35 0.57 -4.71 2.38
CA GLY A 35 1.50 -4.34 3.46
C GLY A 35 2.70 -5.26 3.59
N LEU A 36 2.58 -6.54 3.21
CA LEU A 36 3.72 -7.45 3.14
C LEU A 36 4.77 -7.00 2.10
N SER A 37 4.36 -6.43 0.97
CA SER A 37 5.29 -5.95 -0.06
C SER A 37 6.02 -4.67 0.36
N GLY A 38 5.50 -3.90 1.31
CA GLY A 38 6.16 -2.69 1.84
C GLY A 38 7.56 -2.93 2.38
N ALA A 39 7.83 -4.09 2.99
CA ALA A 39 9.19 -4.46 3.44
C ALA A 39 10.18 -4.64 2.29
N LEU A 40 9.70 -5.12 1.14
CA LEU A 40 10.53 -5.28 -0.05
C LEU A 40 10.98 -3.92 -0.58
N GLU A 41 10.15 -2.88 -0.46
CA GLU A 41 10.51 -1.53 -0.88
C GLU A 41 11.74 -1.03 -0.14
N THR A 42 11.76 -1.17 1.18
CA THR A 42 12.89 -0.73 1.99
C THR A 42 14.15 -1.52 1.72
N LEU A 43 14.03 -2.85 1.68
CA LEU A 43 15.17 -3.73 1.47
C LEU A 43 15.78 -3.51 0.08
N CYS A 44 14.94 -3.34 -0.95
CA CYS A 44 15.41 -3.03 -2.29
C CYS A 44 15.99 -1.62 -2.39
N GLY A 45 15.35 -0.61 -1.80
CA GLY A 45 15.85 0.76 -1.83
C GLY A 45 17.21 0.90 -1.13
N GLN A 46 17.34 0.36 0.08
CA GLN A 46 18.63 0.40 0.79
C GLN A 46 19.70 -0.45 0.11
N GLY A 47 19.35 -1.63 -0.41
CA GLY A 47 20.27 -2.44 -1.20
C GLY A 47 20.71 -1.74 -2.49
N PHE A 48 19.81 -1.00 -3.14
CA PHE A 48 20.10 -0.23 -4.35
C PHE A 48 21.06 0.93 -4.05
N GLY A 49 20.80 1.68 -2.97
CA GLY A 49 21.68 2.72 -2.46
C GLY A 49 23.08 2.22 -2.13
N ALA A 50 23.15 1.04 -1.50
CA ALA A 50 24.40 0.36 -1.16
C ALA A 50 25.10 -0.33 -2.36
N ARG A 51 24.53 -0.21 -3.57
CA ARG A 51 25.01 -0.86 -4.81
C ARG A 51 25.04 -2.41 -4.76
N LYS A 52 24.34 -3.05 -3.81
CA LYS A 52 24.24 -4.51 -3.67
C LYS A 52 23.15 -5.09 -4.59
N TYR A 53 23.30 -4.93 -5.90
CA TYR A 53 22.24 -5.26 -6.88
C TYR A 53 21.84 -6.74 -6.89
N ARG A 54 22.75 -7.69 -6.65
CA ARG A 54 22.41 -9.12 -6.57
C ARG A 54 21.39 -9.40 -5.46
N LEU A 55 21.54 -8.72 -4.32
CA LEU A 55 20.73 -8.93 -3.13
C LEU A 55 19.26 -8.52 -3.34
N LEU A 56 19.01 -7.57 -4.24
CA LEU A 56 17.65 -7.15 -4.59
C LEU A 56 16.84 -8.30 -5.21
N GLY A 57 17.45 -9.10 -6.09
CA GLY A 57 16.79 -10.29 -6.66
C GLY A 57 16.51 -11.35 -5.61
N ILE A 58 17.40 -11.49 -4.62
CA ILE A 58 17.24 -12.43 -3.50
C ILE A 58 16.11 -11.98 -2.57
N TYR A 59 16.02 -10.68 -2.27
CA TYR A 59 14.91 -10.11 -1.50
C TYR A 59 13.57 -10.28 -2.20
N LEU A 60 13.51 -10.05 -3.52
CA LEU A 60 12.31 -10.28 -4.31
C LEU A 60 11.85 -11.75 -4.21
N GLN A 61 12.77 -12.71 -4.36
CA GLN A 61 12.46 -14.14 -4.22
C GLN A 61 11.93 -14.47 -2.82
N ALA A 62 12.60 -13.98 -1.78
CA ALA A 62 12.18 -14.20 -0.40
C ALA A 62 10.77 -13.62 -0.12
N SER A 63 10.48 -12.42 -0.63
CA SER A 63 9.16 -11.79 -0.47
C SER A 63 8.07 -12.49 -1.28
N CYS A 64 8.39 -13.03 -2.47
CA CYS A 64 7.48 -13.89 -3.22
C CYS A 64 7.15 -15.19 -2.46
N ILE A 65 8.14 -15.82 -1.80
CA ILE A 65 7.91 -17.01 -0.95
C ILE A 65 6.96 -16.66 0.20
N ILE A 66 7.21 -15.56 0.91
CA ILE A 66 6.34 -15.10 2.01
C ILE A 66 4.91 -14.87 1.51
N SER A 67 4.77 -14.16 0.39
CA SER A 67 3.47 -13.84 -0.20
C SER A 67 2.72 -15.08 -0.64
N PHE A 68 3.42 -16.08 -1.20
CA PHE A 68 2.82 -17.36 -1.54
C PHE A 68 2.31 -18.11 -0.31
N LEU A 69 3.12 -18.19 0.76
CA LEU A 69 2.72 -18.85 2.02
C LEU A 69 1.47 -18.20 2.63
N PHE A 70 1.42 -16.87 2.69
CA PHE A 70 0.25 -16.17 3.20
C PHE A 70 -0.96 -16.26 2.26
N SER A 71 -0.75 -16.30 0.95
CA SER A 71 -1.82 -16.53 -0.02
C SER A 71 -2.49 -17.89 0.22
N VAL A 72 -1.74 -18.94 0.57
CA VAL A 72 -2.30 -20.25 0.96
C VAL A 72 -3.17 -20.12 2.22
N ILE A 73 -2.66 -19.47 3.27
CA ILE A 73 -3.40 -19.29 4.54
C ILE A 73 -4.70 -18.52 4.30
N ILE A 74 -4.64 -17.41 3.57
CA ILE A 74 -5.81 -16.57 3.26
C ILE A 74 -6.78 -17.32 2.34
N SER A 75 -6.29 -18.14 1.40
CA SER A 75 -7.15 -18.96 0.54
C SER A 75 -7.96 -19.99 1.34
N ILE A 76 -7.37 -20.58 2.38
CA ILE A 76 -8.10 -21.47 3.30
C ILE A 76 -9.21 -20.69 4.01
N LEU A 77 -8.90 -19.51 4.54
CA LEU A 77 -9.90 -18.62 5.15
C LEU A 77 -11.03 -18.28 4.17
N TRP A 78 -10.69 -17.92 2.92
CA TRP A 78 -11.65 -17.57 1.88
C TRP A 78 -12.51 -18.76 1.45
N PHE A 79 -11.98 -19.97 1.50
CA PHE A 79 -12.75 -21.19 1.20
C PHE A 79 -13.91 -21.39 2.20
N PHE A 80 -13.71 -21.01 3.47
CA PHE A 80 -14.70 -21.08 4.54
C PHE A 80 -15.51 -19.79 4.72
N THR A 81 -15.56 -18.91 3.71
CA THR A 81 -16.32 -17.64 3.80
C THR A 81 -17.80 -17.84 4.16
N GLU A 82 -18.50 -18.81 3.54
CA GLU A 82 -19.94 -19.02 3.78
C GLU A 82 -20.27 -19.30 5.27
N PRO A 83 -19.67 -20.33 5.93
CA PRO A 83 -19.96 -20.59 7.33
C PRO A 83 -19.52 -19.44 8.25
N ILE A 84 -18.44 -18.71 7.91
CA ILE A 84 -17.99 -17.56 8.69
C ILE A 84 -19.02 -16.43 8.62
N LEU A 85 -19.53 -16.09 7.44
CA LEU A 85 -20.52 -15.02 7.28
C LEU A 85 -21.86 -15.38 7.94
N VAL A 86 -22.29 -16.64 7.83
CA VAL A 86 -23.48 -17.13 8.54
C VAL A 86 -23.29 -17.05 10.07
N LEU A 87 -22.10 -17.38 10.58
CA LEU A 87 -21.77 -17.22 12.01
C LEU A 87 -21.81 -15.75 12.45
N LEU A 88 -21.46 -14.83 11.55
CA LEU A 88 -21.59 -13.39 11.73
C LEU A 88 -23.04 -12.88 11.52
N HIS A 89 -24.02 -13.77 11.51
CA HIS A 89 -25.45 -13.48 11.38
C HIS A 89 -25.82 -12.78 10.05
N GLN A 90 -25.05 -12.99 8.99
CA GLN A 90 -25.43 -12.57 7.65
C GLN A 90 -26.50 -13.49 7.06
N ASP A 91 -27.32 -12.95 6.15
CA ASP A 91 -28.31 -13.73 5.43
C ASP A 91 -27.64 -14.93 4.69
N PRO A 92 -28.20 -16.14 4.77
CA PRO A 92 -27.59 -17.32 4.14
C PRO A 92 -27.45 -17.21 2.61
N ALA A 93 -28.40 -16.56 1.92
CA ALA A 93 -28.34 -16.40 0.47
C ALA A 93 -27.26 -15.37 0.07
N ILE A 94 -27.13 -14.28 0.82
CA ILE A 94 -26.03 -13.30 0.64
C ILE A 94 -24.68 -13.97 0.91
N SER A 95 -24.58 -14.72 2.02
CA SER A 95 -23.37 -15.43 2.43
C SER A 95 -22.90 -16.45 1.39
N LYS A 96 -23.82 -17.22 0.82
CA LYS A 96 -23.53 -18.18 -0.25
C LYS A 96 -23.03 -17.49 -1.52
N THR A 97 -23.66 -16.38 -1.90
CA THR A 97 -23.26 -15.59 -3.08
C THR A 97 -21.87 -14.97 -2.88
N ALA A 98 -21.62 -14.39 -1.70
CA ALA A 98 -20.32 -13.84 -1.34
C ALA A 98 -19.23 -14.92 -1.36
N ALA A 99 -19.50 -16.09 -0.77
CA ALA A 99 -18.53 -17.19 -0.75
C ALA A 99 -18.21 -17.74 -2.14
N LEU A 100 -19.20 -17.81 -3.04
CA LEU A 100 -18.97 -18.17 -4.43
C LEU A 100 -18.02 -17.17 -5.11
N TYR A 101 -18.26 -15.87 -4.92
CA TYR A 101 -17.37 -14.82 -5.41
C TYR A 101 -15.94 -14.97 -4.85
N MET A 102 -15.80 -15.19 -3.54
CA MET A 102 -14.50 -15.38 -2.88
C MET A 102 -13.72 -16.58 -3.45
N LYS A 103 -14.39 -17.70 -3.73
CA LYS A 103 -13.75 -18.89 -4.32
C LYS A 103 -13.16 -18.60 -5.70
N TYR A 104 -13.85 -17.82 -6.54
CA TYR A 104 -13.32 -17.37 -7.83
C TYR A 104 -12.19 -16.33 -7.70
N LEU A 105 -12.12 -15.62 -6.56
CA LEU A 105 -11.07 -14.64 -6.29
C LEU A 105 -9.75 -15.27 -5.82
N ILE A 106 -9.76 -16.53 -5.34
CA ILE A 106 -8.58 -17.25 -4.82
C ILE A 106 -7.39 -17.23 -5.80
N PRO A 107 -7.53 -17.59 -7.10
CA PRO A 107 -6.40 -17.50 -8.04
C PRO A 107 -5.87 -16.07 -8.19
N GLY A 108 -6.78 -15.09 -8.13
CA GLY A 108 -6.45 -13.66 -8.17
C GLY A 108 -5.59 -13.21 -6.99
N LEU A 109 -5.76 -13.82 -5.81
CA LEU A 109 -4.95 -13.52 -4.62
C LEU A 109 -3.47 -13.86 -4.82
N PHE A 110 -3.18 -15.04 -5.37
CA PHE A 110 -1.79 -15.46 -5.67
C PHE A 110 -1.15 -14.52 -6.70
N ALA A 111 -1.88 -14.20 -7.76
CA ALA A 111 -1.43 -13.26 -8.77
C ALA A 111 -1.18 -11.87 -8.17
N TYR A 112 -2.09 -11.39 -7.31
CA TYR A 112 -1.98 -10.11 -6.64
C TYR A 112 -0.72 -10.03 -5.76
N GLY A 113 -0.46 -11.05 -4.93
CA GLY A 113 0.74 -11.10 -4.12
C GLY A 113 2.02 -11.04 -4.94
N PHE A 114 2.08 -11.78 -6.05
CA PHE A 114 3.23 -11.74 -6.94
C PHE A 114 3.40 -10.38 -7.64
N VAL A 115 2.31 -9.81 -8.15
CA VAL A 115 2.31 -8.51 -8.82
C VAL A 115 2.72 -7.41 -7.85
N GLN A 116 2.25 -7.41 -6.60
CA GLN A 116 2.65 -6.41 -5.60
C GLN A 116 4.16 -6.43 -5.33
N ASN A 117 4.76 -7.62 -5.20
CA ASN A 117 6.22 -7.73 -5.04
C ASN A 117 6.97 -7.20 -6.27
N ILE A 118 6.47 -7.51 -7.48
CA ILE A 118 7.04 -6.98 -8.72
C ILE A 118 6.91 -5.46 -8.77
N LEU A 119 5.76 -4.90 -8.41
CA LEU A 119 5.55 -3.46 -8.40
C LEU A 119 6.51 -2.78 -7.42
N SER A 120 6.58 -3.24 -6.17
CA SER A 120 7.52 -2.72 -5.17
C SER A 120 8.99 -2.82 -5.64
N PHE A 121 9.36 -3.90 -6.34
CA PHE A 121 10.69 -4.03 -6.94
C PHE A 121 10.93 -3.03 -8.11
N ASN A 122 9.95 -2.87 -8.99
CA ASN A 122 10.04 -1.95 -10.14
C ASN A 122 10.03 -0.48 -9.72
N PHE A 123 9.22 -0.10 -8.73
CA PHE A 123 9.19 1.28 -8.21
C PHE A 123 10.57 1.74 -7.73
N ASN A 124 11.30 0.87 -7.02
CA ASN A 124 12.67 1.15 -6.59
C ASN A 124 13.65 1.37 -7.75
N MET A 125 13.41 0.73 -8.90
CA MET A 125 14.24 0.88 -10.10
C MET A 125 13.83 2.10 -10.94
N VAL A 126 12.53 2.42 -11.02
CA VAL A 126 11.92 3.39 -11.95
C VAL A 126 12.08 4.84 -11.52
N ILE A 127 12.13 5.14 -10.21
CA ILE A 127 12.22 6.52 -9.69
C ILE A 127 13.53 7.25 -10.09
N VAL A 128 14.53 6.56 -10.67
CA VAL A 128 15.81 7.16 -11.06
C VAL A 128 15.94 7.39 -12.59
N SER A 129 14.96 7.05 -13.41
CA SER A 129 15.15 7.11 -14.88
C SER A 129 13.90 7.46 -15.67
N SER A 130 13.71 8.76 -15.90
CA SER A 130 12.88 9.25 -17.00
C SER A 130 13.55 8.89 -18.34
N VAL A 131 12.83 8.17 -19.20
CA VAL A 131 13.02 7.90 -20.66
C VAL A 131 14.32 7.20 -21.12
N ARG A 132 15.44 7.23 -20.38
CA ARG A 132 16.65 6.43 -20.69
C ARG A 132 16.53 4.94 -20.32
N MET A 133 15.40 4.57 -19.71
CA MET A 133 15.21 3.36 -18.93
C MET A 133 15.26 2.08 -19.75
N TYR A 134 14.58 1.97 -20.90
CA TYR A 134 14.37 0.68 -21.57
C TYR A 134 15.69 -0.03 -21.98
N VAL A 135 16.69 0.71 -22.46
CA VAL A 135 17.99 0.16 -22.91
C VAL A 135 18.93 -0.16 -21.74
N VAL A 136 18.86 0.62 -20.66
CA VAL A 136 19.63 0.34 -19.43
C VAL A 136 18.97 -0.78 -18.62
N PHE A 137 17.63 -0.92 -18.70
CA PHE A 137 16.83 -1.93 -18.00
C PHE A 137 17.31 -3.34 -18.34
N ALA A 138 17.52 -3.64 -19.63
CA ALA A 138 17.99 -4.95 -20.07
C ALA A 138 19.40 -5.30 -19.51
N LYS A 139 20.31 -4.32 -19.41
CA LYS A 139 21.67 -4.52 -18.87
C LYS A 139 21.68 -4.56 -17.34
N LYS A 140 20.86 -3.75 -16.67
CA LYS A 140 20.79 -3.67 -15.20
C LYS A 140 20.01 -4.86 -14.62
N PHE A 141 18.93 -5.29 -15.26
CA PHE A 141 18.18 -6.50 -14.89
C PHE A 141 19.06 -7.76 -14.90
N LYS A 142 19.99 -7.87 -15.86
CA LYS A 142 21.02 -8.94 -15.87
C LYS A 142 21.92 -8.94 -14.62
N ARG A 143 22.15 -7.77 -14.00
CA ARG A 143 22.95 -7.65 -12.77
C ARG A 143 22.12 -7.93 -11.52
N THR A 144 20.84 -7.59 -11.52
CA THR A 144 19.93 -7.79 -10.37
C THR A 144 19.38 -9.21 -10.27
N TRP A 145 19.16 -9.88 -11.41
CA TRP A 145 18.51 -11.19 -11.46
C TRP A 145 19.40 -12.19 -12.21
N LYS A 146 20.07 -13.07 -11.44
CA LYS A 146 20.88 -14.19 -11.97
C LYS A 146 20.12 -15.52 -12.02
N GLY A 147 18.81 -15.52 -11.78
CA GLY A 147 17.97 -16.71 -11.68
C GLY A 147 17.50 -17.01 -10.25
N LEU A 148 16.77 -18.12 -10.10
CA LEU A 148 16.30 -18.59 -8.79
C LEU A 148 17.48 -19.05 -7.93
N SER A 149 17.50 -18.66 -6.66
CA SER A 149 18.56 -19.00 -5.72
C SER A 149 17.98 -19.50 -4.40
N PHE A 150 18.51 -20.62 -3.90
CA PHE A 150 18.21 -21.12 -2.57
C PHE A 150 18.71 -20.20 -1.45
N GLU A 151 19.58 -19.23 -1.76
CA GLU A 151 20.00 -18.20 -0.83
C GLU A 151 18.81 -17.38 -0.30
N SER A 152 17.74 -17.23 -1.09
CA SER A 152 16.52 -16.52 -0.70
C SER A 152 15.86 -17.06 0.57
N PHE A 153 15.94 -18.37 0.83
CA PHE A 153 15.36 -18.99 2.03
C PHE A 153 15.98 -18.45 3.33
N ARG A 154 17.26 -18.03 3.30
CA ARG A 154 17.93 -17.42 4.46
C ARG A 154 17.35 -16.04 4.81
N TYR A 155 16.78 -15.34 3.82
CA TYR A 155 16.23 -14.00 3.99
C TYR A 155 14.72 -14.00 4.26
N VAL A 156 14.02 -15.13 4.08
CA VAL A 156 12.57 -15.23 4.35
C VAL A 156 12.22 -14.76 5.75
N PHE A 157 12.91 -15.23 6.80
CA PHE A 157 12.61 -14.82 8.17
C PHE A 157 12.93 -13.34 8.43
N LYS A 158 14.04 -12.82 7.87
CA LYS A 158 14.44 -11.40 8.02
C LYS A 158 13.43 -10.48 7.34
N ASN A 159 13.01 -10.82 6.11
CA ASN A 159 12.00 -10.08 5.35
C ASN A 159 10.64 -10.16 6.05
N PHE A 160 10.25 -11.34 6.54
CA PHE A 160 8.99 -11.54 7.26
C PHE A 160 8.89 -10.66 8.50
N LYS A 161 9.94 -10.60 9.33
CA LYS A 161 9.99 -9.75 10.53
C LYS A 161 9.80 -8.27 10.20
N LEU A 162 10.23 -7.84 9.02
CA LEU A 162 10.06 -6.47 8.52
C LEU A 162 8.68 -6.23 7.92
N ALA A 163 8.10 -7.26 7.27
CA ALA A 163 6.83 -7.20 6.57
C ALA A 163 5.62 -7.18 7.50
N VAL A 164 5.67 -7.90 8.63
CA VAL A 164 4.54 -8.00 9.56
C VAL A 164 4.06 -6.64 10.08
N PRO A 165 4.93 -5.72 10.53
CA PRO A 165 4.48 -4.42 11.00
C PRO A 165 3.89 -3.53 9.91
N SER A 166 4.45 -3.56 8.69
CA SER A 166 3.89 -2.84 7.55
C SER A 166 2.52 -3.38 7.16
N ALA A 167 2.36 -4.71 7.18
CA ALA A 167 1.06 -5.38 7.01
C ALA A 167 0.06 -4.99 8.09
N ALA A 168 0.45 -5.03 9.36
CA ALA A 168 -0.43 -4.67 10.48
C ALA A 168 -0.90 -3.21 10.41
N MET A 169 0.02 -2.28 10.11
CA MET A 169 -0.30 -0.85 9.98
C MET A 169 -1.34 -0.61 8.88
N LEU A 170 -1.13 -1.15 7.67
CA LEU A 170 -2.12 -1.02 6.59
C LEU A 170 -3.42 -1.73 6.93
N CYS A 171 -3.39 -2.95 7.49
CA CYS A 171 -4.61 -3.63 7.90
C CYS A 171 -5.43 -2.80 8.89
N LEU A 172 -4.80 -2.22 9.92
CA LEU A 172 -5.50 -1.38 10.90
C LEU A 172 -6.15 -0.15 10.26
N GLU A 173 -5.47 0.49 9.30
CA GLU A 173 -6.01 1.63 8.55
C GLU A 173 -7.26 1.25 7.75
N PHE A 174 -7.17 0.17 6.95
CA PHE A 174 -8.31 -0.31 6.16
C PHE A 174 -9.47 -0.81 7.04
N TRP A 175 -9.17 -1.49 8.15
CA TRP A 175 -10.20 -1.99 9.07
C TRP A 175 -10.93 -0.86 9.78
N ALA A 176 -10.23 0.23 10.13
CA ALA A 176 -10.86 1.40 10.72
C ALA A 176 -11.92 2.01 9.79
N PHE A 177 -11.63 2.11 8.49
CA PHE A 177 -12.59 2.59 7.50
C PHE A 177 -13.83 1.68 7.39
N GLU A 178 -13.64 0.36 7.36
CA GLU A 178 -14.74 -0.59 7.29
C GLU A 178 -15.63 -0.53 8.55
N ILE A 179 -15.03 -0.41 9.75
CA ILE A 179 -15.77 -0.22 11.00
C ILE A 179 -16.59 1.08 10.96
N LEU A 180 -16.01 2.17 10.45
CA LEU A 180 -16.67 3.46 10.36
C LEU A 180 -17.89 3.40 9.43
N VAL A 181 -17.78 2.71 8.30
CA VAL A 181 -18.91 2.47 7.37
C VAL A 181 -20.01 1.62 8.02
N VAL A 182 -19.64 0.58 8.78
CA VAL A 182 -20.63 -0.24 9.51
C VAL A 182 -21.36 0.58 10.56
N LEU A 183 -20.64 1.38 11.35
CA LEU A 183 -21.24 2.25 12.37
C LEU A 183 -22.19 3.29 11.75
N ALA A 184 -21.85 3.82 10.58
CA ALA A 184 -22.71 4.74 9.83
C ALA A 184 -24.06 4.10 9.46
N GLY A 185 -24.04 2.82 9.06
CA GLY A 185 -25.23 2.06 8.70
C GLY A 185 -26.16 1.74 9.87
N LEU A 186 -25.66 1.76 11.11
CA LEU A 186 -26.43 1.48 12.32
C LEU A 186 -27.10 2.73 12.92
N MET A 187 -26.87 3.92 12.37
CA MET A 187 -27.44 5.16 12.90
C MET A 187 -28.93 5.35 12.53
N PRO A 188 -29.73 6.09 13.34
CA PRO A 188 -31.18 6.22 13.14
C PRO A 188 -31.62 6.75 11.77
N ASN A 189 -30.78 7.53 11.08
CA ASN A 189 -30.99 8.03 9.71
C ASN A 189 -30.00 7.37 8.73
N SER A 190 -29.93 6.03 8.73
CA SER A 190 -28.90 5.26 8.06
C SER A 190 -28.72 5.60 6.57
N GLU A 191 -29.79 5.92 5.83
CA GLU A 191 -29.68 6.30 4.41
C GLU A 191 -28.87 7.61 4.22
N ILE A 192 -29.19 8.65 4.98
CA ILE A 192 -28.51 9.95 4.91
C ILE A 192 -27.09 9.81 5.47
N THR A 193 -26.95 9.20 6.64
CA THR A 193 -25.66 9.03 7.30
C THR A 193 -24.70 8.19 6.47
N THR A 194 -25.14 7.03 5.97
CA THR A 194 -24.28 6.16 5.14
C THR A 194 -23.87 6.87 3.87
N SER A 195 -24.78 7.64 3.24
CA SER A 195 -24.44 8.45 2.07
C SER A 195 -23.41 9.52 2.38
N LEU A 196 -23.57 10.27 3.48
CA LEU A 196 -22.60 11.28 3.90
C LEU A 196 -21.22 10.70 4.16
N ILE A 197 -21.19 9.58 4.91
CA ILE A 197 -19.95 8.87 5.23
C ILE A 197 -19.29 8.32 3.97
N ALA A 198 -20.07 7.76 3.04
CA ALA A 198 -19.54 7.31 1.75
C ALA A 198 -18.93 8.47 0.95
N ILE A 199 -19.56 9.64 0.91
CA ILE A 199 -18.99 10.83 0.25
C ILE A 199 -17.68 11.24 0.95
N CYS A 200 -17.66 11.31 2.29
CA CYS A 200 -16.45 11.64 3.07
C CYS A 200 -15.31 10.66 2.77
N VAL A 201 -15.54 9.34 2.90
CA VAL A 201 -14.53 8.30 2.67
C VAL A 201 -14.01 8.33 1.23
N ASN A 202 -14.88 8.52 0.22
CA ASN A 202 -14.42 8.64 -1.17
C ASN A 202 -13.57 9.90 -1.40
N THR A 203 -13.95 11.01 -0.78
CA THR A 203 -13.19 12.27 -0.86
C THR A 203 -11.81 12.12 -0.24
N GLU A 204 -11.76 11.52 0.95
CA GLU A 204 -10.53 11.22 1.69
C GLU A 204 -9.65 10.25 0.92
N THR A 205 -10.22 9.18 0.35
CA THR A 205 -9.48 8.23 -0.49
C THR A 205 -8.81 8.92 -1.68
N ILE A 206 -9.52 9.82 -2.38
CA ILE A 206 -8.96 10.56 -3.51
C ILE A 206 -7.81 11.46 -3.06
N ALA A 207 -7.98 12.20 -1.96
CA ALA A 207 -6.92 13.02 -1.40
C ALA A 207 -5.70 12.19 -0.98
N TYR A 208 -5.95 11.04 -0.35
CA TYR A 208 -4.93 10.09 0.10
C TYR A 208 -4.14 9.49 -1.05
N MET A 209 -4.72 9.22 -2.22
CA MET A 209 -3.96 8.65 -3.35
C MET A 209 -2.80 9.54 -3.79
N PHE A 210 -2.96 10.87 -3.71
CA PHE A 210 -1.88 11.81 -4.02
C PHE A 210 -0.75 11.75 -2.97
N THR A 211 -1.11 11.73 -1.69
CA THR A 211 -0.14 11.70 -0.57
C THR A 211 0.54 10.33 -0.46
N TYR A 212 -0.17 9.24 -0.78
CA TYR A 212 0.35 7.88 -0.87
C TYR A 212 1.40 7.76 -1.97
N GLY A 213 1.15 8.30 -3.17
CA GLY A 213 2.15 8.31 -4.25
C GLY A 213 3.43 9.06 -3.85
N LEU A 214 3.27 10.19 -3.16
CA LEU A 214 4.39 10.96 -2.63
C LEU A 214 5.12 10.23 -1.50
N SER A 215 4.41 9.51 -0.65
CA SER A 215 4.94 8.66 0.42
C SER A 215 5.81 7.53 -0.14
N ALA A 216 5.35 6.82 -1.17
CA ALA A 216 6.13 5.78 -1.85
C ALA A 216 7.43 6.34 -2.48
N ALA A 217 7.35 7.53 -3.09
CA ALA A 217 8.52 8.21 -3.63
C ALA A 217 9.52 8.61 -2.52
N ALA A 218 9.02 9.08 -1.39
CA ALA A 218 9.82 9.42 -0.22
C ALA A 218 10.53 8.21 0.37
N SER A 219 9.79 7.11 0.58
CA SER A 219 10.31 5.83 1.06
C SER A 219 11.51 5.39 0.21
N THR A 220 11.32 5.33 -1.12
CA THR A 220 12.37 4.95 -2.07
C THR A 220 13.58 5.87 -1.99
N ARG A 221 13.39 7.20 -2.03
CA ARG A 221 14.50 8.17 -2.00
C ARG A 221 15.26 8.09 -0.68
N VAL A 222 14.56 8.03 0.46
CA VAL A 222 15.17 7.93 1.79
C VAL A 222 15.92 6.61 1.93
N SER A 223 15.35 5.50 1.50
CA SER A 223 16.03 4.20 1.48
C SER A 223 17.28 4.20 0.63
N ASN A 224 17.25 4.80 -0.57
CA ASN A 224 18.42 4.90 -1.45
C ASN A 224 19.55 5.73 -0.80
N GLU A 225 19.23 6.89 -0.24
CA GLU A 225 20.23 7.74 0.43
C GLU A 225 20.80 7.07 1.68
N LEU A 226 19.96 6.40 2.48
CA LEU A 226 20.40 5.61 3.63
C LEU A 226 21.29 4.43 3.24
N GLY A 227 20.92 3.72 2.17
CA GLY A 227 21.72 2.62 1.61
C GLY A 227 23.10 3.09 1.15
N ALA A 228 23.20 4.31 0.63
CA ALA A 228 24.45 4.95 0.23
C ALA A 228 25.25 5.54 1.40
N GLY A 229 24.74 5.45 2.64
CA GLY A 229 25.35 6.08 3.82
C GLY A 229 25.18 7.60 3.89
N ASN A 230 24.34 8.20 3.03
CA ASN A 230 24.12 9.64 2.96
C ASN A 230 22.93 10.09 3.83
N ALA A 231 23.17 10.20 5.14
CA ALA A 231 22.14 10.65 6.09
C ALA A 231 21.63 12.08 5.84
N VAL A 232 22.46 12.95 5.24
CA VAL A 232 22.07 14.34 4.91
C VAL A 232 21.09 14.35 3.74
N GLY A 233 21.41 13.60 2.67
CA GLY A 233 20.52 13.44 1.52
C GLY A 233 19.18 12.80 1.90
N ALA A 234 19.20 11.82 2.81
CA ALA A 234 17.99 11.23 3.37
C ALA A 234 17.12 12.30 4.02
N LYS A 235 17.64 13.09 4.96
CA LYS A 235 16.90 14.18 5.63
C LYS A 235 16.36 15.24 4.67
N GLN A 236 17.13 15.61 3.65
CA GLN A 236 16.69 16.55 2.63
C GLN A 236 15.51 16.00 1.83
N ALA A 237 15.57 14.73 1.40
CA ALA A 237 14.48 14.06 0.71
C ALA A 237 13.19 14.08 1.58
N MET A 238 13.30 13.80 2.87
CA MET A 238 12.16 13.91 3.79
C MET A 238 11.56 15.32 3.83
N GLY A 239 12.41 16.34 3.98
CA GLY A 239 11.96 17.72 4.12
C GLY A 239 11.24 18.23 2.87
N VAL A 240 11.72 17.84 1.68
CA VAL A 240 11.05 18.15 0.41
C VAL A 240 9.70 17.45 0.31
N THR A 241 9.64 16.15 0.61
CA THR A 241 8.39 15.38 0.59
C THR A 241 7.36 15.95 1.55
N LEU A 242 7.75 16.30 2.78
CA LEU A 242 6.81 16.84 3.77
C LEU A 242 6.21 18.17 3.31
N LYS A 243 7.04 19.07 2.76
CA LYS A 243 6.57 20.35 2.20
C LYS A 243 5.61 20.14 1.04
N LEU A 244 5.93 19.21 0.14
CA LEU A 244 5.07 18.91 -1.00
C LEU A 244 3.74 18.29 -0.58
N SER A 245 3.74 17.43 0.45
CA SER A 245 2.52 16.83 1.00
C SER A 245 1.60 17.88 1.62
N ILE A 246 2.16 18.80 2.42
CA ILE A 246 1.40 19.92 3.00
C ILE A 246 0.81 20.80 1.89
N LEU A 247 1.59 21.08 0.83
CA LEU A 247 1.12 21.86 -0.31
C LEU A 247 -0.06 21.18 -1.02
N LEU A 248 0.05 19.88 -1.31
CA LEU A 248 -1.01 19.10 -1.95
C LEU A 248 -2.26 19.00 -1.07
N ALA A 249 -2.10 18.76 0.22
CA ALA A 249 -3.20 18.73 1.18
C ALA A 249 -3.91 20.09 1.24
N SER A 250 -3.15 21.19 1.30
CA SER A 250 -3.73 22.53 1.32
C SER A 250 -4.50 22.85 0.04
N ALA A 251 -4.02 22.39 -1.12
CA ALA A 251 -4.73 22.52 -2.38
C ALA A 251 -6.04 21.72 -2.39
N ALA A 252 -6.00 20.45 -1.95
CA ALA A 252 -7.19 19.60 -1.86
C ALA A 252 -8.25 20.19 -0.90
N ILE A 253 -7.82 20.69 0.26
CA ILE A 253 -8.68 21.35 1.24
C ILE A 253 -9.28 22.63 0.67
N LEU A 254 -8.50 23.44 -0.06
CA LEU A 254 -8.99 24.66 -0.68
C LEU A 254 -10.05 24.36 -1.75
N THR A 255 -9.80 23.35 -2.60
CA THR A 255 -10.78 22.90 -3.60
C THR A 255 -12.06 22.41 -2.94
N LEU A 256 -11.95 21.65 -1.85
CA LEU A 256 -13.11 21.17 -1.10
C LEU A 256 -13.86 22.33 -0.43
N ALA A 257 -13.16 23.27 0.22
CA ALA A 257 -13.77 24.40 0.89
C ALA A 257 -14.60 25.26 -0.09
N LEU A 258 -14.06 25.54 -1.28
CA LEU A 258 -14.72 26.37 -2.31
C LEU A 258 -15.78 25.62 -3.12
N GLY A 259 -15.69 24.29 -3.21
CA GLY A 259 -16.47 23.47 -4.15
C GLY A 259 -17.29 22.34 -3.52
N HIS A 260 -17.43 22.28 -2.19
CA HIS A 260 -18.04 21.14 -1.49
C HIS A 260 -19.47 20.82 -1.96
N ASP A 261 -20.29 21.82 -2.30
CA ASP A 261 -21.66 21.58 -2.79
C ASP A 261 -21.67 20.93 -4.18
N ILE A 262 -20.81 21.40 -5.09
CA ILE A 262 -20.64 20.82 -6.43
C ILE A 262 -20.10 19.40 -6.30
N TRP A 263 -19.12 19.22 -5.41
CA TRP A 263 -18.53 17.93 -5.12
C TRP A 263 -19.57 16.92 -4.62
N ALA A 264 -20.35 17.28 -3.59
CA ALA A 264 -21.44 16.44 -3.08
C ALA A 264 -22.52 16.16 -4.15
N GLY A 265 -22.77 17.13 -5.04
CA GLY A 265 -23.68 17.00 -6.17
C GLY A 265 -23.31 15.90 -7.18
N PHE A 266 -22.03 15.50 -7.26
CA PHE A 266 -21.63 14.33 -8.06
C PHE A 266 -22.10 13.00 -7.47
N PHE A 267 -22.35 12.95 -6.15
CA PHE A 267 -22.74 11.72 -5.44
C PHE A 267 -24.24 11.66 -5.16
N SER A 268 -24.87 12.79 -4.84
CA SER A 268 -26.30 12.82 -4.49
C SER A 268 -27.00 14.06 -5.02
N LYS A 269 -28.26 13.88 -5.44
CA LYS A 269 -29.17 14.97 -5.82
C LYS A 269 -30.03 15.48 -4.66
N SER A 270 -29.93 14.86 -3.47
CA SER A 270 -30.73 15.24 -2.31
C SER A 270 -30.19 16.52 -1.65
N PRO A 271 -30.98 17.60 -1.57
CA PRO A 271 -30.54 18.84 -0.92
C PRO A 271 -30.19 18.66 0.56
N SER A 272 -30.81 17.68 1.24
CA SER A 272 -30.52 17.36 2.64
C SER A 272 -29.11 16.81 2.83
N ILE A 273 -28.68 15.91 1.92
CA ILE A 273 -27.33 15.31 1.95
C ILE A 273 -26.28 16.38 1.63
N ILE A 274 -26.49 17.20 0.60
CA ILE A 274 -25.55 18.27 0.22
C ILE A 274 -25.36 19.26 1.38
N LYS A 275 -26.46 19.72 1.99
CA LYS A 275 -26.40 20.66 3.12
C LYS A 275 -25.71 20.06 4.36
N GLN A 276 -25.95 18.79 4.66
CA GLN A 276 -25.28 18.12 5.79
C GLN A 276 -23.80 17.86 5.50
N PHE A 277 -23.44 17.55 4.26
CA PHE A 277 -22.04 17.40 3.85
C PHE A 277 -21.25 18.69 4.03
N ALA A 278 -21.85 19.84 3.69
CA ALA A 278 -21.25 21.16 3.93
C ALA A 278 -20.83 21.37 5.41
N GLY A 279 -21.64 20.85 6.36
CA GLY A 279 -21.34 20.88 7.79
C GLY A 279 -20.20 19.94 8.22
N LEU A 280 -19.93 18.88 7.45
CA LEU A 280 -18.83 17.93 7.69
C LEU A 280 -17.51 18.35 7.04
N THR A 281 -17.54 19.27 6.06
CA THR A 281 -16.35 19.75 5.34
C THR A 281 -15.20 20.20 6.26
N PRO A 282 -15.42 20.93 7.37
CA PRO A 282 -14.32 21.31 8.28
C PRO A 282 -13.66 20.11 8.95
N LEU A 283 -14.44 19.10 9.35
CA LEU A 283 -13.91 17.86 9.93
C LEU A 283 -13.09 17.09 8.88
N LEU A 284 -13.59 17.03 7.65
CA LEU A 284 -12.93 16.37 6.54
C LEU A 284 -11.60 17.07 6.17
N ALA A 285 -11.55 18.40 6.24
CA ALA A 285 -10.32 19.16 6.04
C ALA A 285 -9.24 18.84 7.11
N VAL A 286 -9.66 18.67 8.36
CA VAL A 286 -8.77 18.21 9.44
C VAL A 286 -8.28 16.79 9.15
N SER A 287 -9.16 15.88 8.75
CA SER A 287 -8.79 14.50 8.40
C SER A 287 -7.74 14.44 7.28
N ILE A 288 -7.99 15.13 6.16
CA ILE A 288 -7.06 15.23 5.03
C ILE A 288 -5.70 15.78 5.46
N SER A 289 -5.68 16.74 6.38
CA SER A 289 -4.43 17.32 6.90
C SER A 289 -3.63 16.30 7.71
N ILE A 290 -4.31 15.54 8.57
CA ILE A 290 -3.70 14.50 9.40
C ILE A 290 -3.17 13.37 8.50
N ASP A 291 -3.98 12.92 7.54
CA ASP A 291 -3.61 11.87 6.60
C ASP A 291 -2.42 12.24 5.71
N ALA A 292 -2.34 13.50 5.27
CA ALA A 292 -1.20 13.96 4.48
C ALA A 292 0.12 13.92 5.26
N ILE A 293 0.07 14.18 6.57
CA ILE A 293 1.23 14.07 7.46
C ILE A 293 1.52 12.61 7.76
N GLN A 294 0.50 11.82 8.14
CA GLN A 294 0.60 10.40 8.44
C GLN A 294 1.17 9.62 7.27
N GLY A 295 0.66 9.83 6.05
CA GLY A 295 1.08 9.13 4.84
C GLY A 295 2.57 9.30 4.59
N VAL A 296 3.10 10.54 4.71
CA VAL A 296 4.53 10.81 4.57
C VAL A 296 5.34 10.15 5.68
N ILE A 297 4.88 10.22 6.94
CA ILE A 297 5.54 9.58 8.09
C ILE A 297 5.56 8.05 7.94
N SER A 298 4.49 7.45 7.42
CA SER A 298 4.38 6.03 7.14
C SER A 298 5.43 5.60 6.10
N GLY A 299 5.54 6.31 4.97
CA GLY A 299 6.58 6.05 3.96
C GLY A 299 8.00 6.24 4.50
N LEU A 300 8.19 7.18 5.42
CA LEU A 300 9.46 7.39 6.11
C LEU A 300 9.83 6.22 7.01
N ILE A 301 8.89 5.72 7.81
CA ILE A 301 9.09 4.57 8.70
C ILE A 301 9.43 3.34 7.89
N CYS A 302 8.72 3.12 6.78
CA CYS A 302 9.07 2.10 5.81
C CYS A 302 10.49 2.33 5.30
N GLY A 303 10.85 3.50 4.78
CA GLY A 303 12.16 3.74 4.18
C GLY A 303 13.37 3.59 5.12
N VAL A 304 13.20 3.87 6.43
CA VAL A 304 14.24 3.78 7.47
C VAL A 304 14.34 2.38 8.08
N SER A 305 13.28 1.58 7.98
CA SER A 305 12.97 0.37 8.74
C SER A 305 14.02 -0.15 9.75
N CYS A 306 13.84 0.26 11.01
CA CYS A 306 14.32 -0.50 12.15
C CYS A 306 13.37 -0.24 13.35
N GLN A 307 12.30 -1.05 13.45
CA GLN A 307 11.34 -1.17 14.57
C GLN A 307 10.09 -0.25 14.54
N ALA A 308 9.20 -0.52 13.59
CA ALA A 308 7.75 -0.79 13.71
C ALA A 308 6.83 -0.19 14.82
N ALA A 309 7.29 0.33 15.94
CA ALA A 309 6.40 0.92 16.96
C ALA A 309 7.12 1.90 17.90
N SER A 310 8.45 1.94 17.92
CA SER A 310 9.23 2.66 18.94
C SER A 310 9.68 4.07 18.53
N LEU A 311 9.39 4.51 17.28
CA LEU A 311 10.13 5.59 16.64
C LEU A 311 9.47 6.98 16.58
N MET A 312 8.24 7.20 17.05
CA MET A 312 7.74 8.58 17.16
C MET A 312 8.50 9.39 18.22
N LEU A 313 8.92 8.77 19.33
CA LEU A 313 9.73 9.43 20.37
C LEU A 313 11.25 9.38 20.09
N ILE A 314 11.67 8.56 19.13
CA ILE A 314 13.08 8.26 18.89
C ILE A 314 13.55 8.79 17.52
N ALA A 315 12.69 9.09 16.53
CA ALA A 315 13.12 9.70 15.26
C ALA A 315 13.79 11.08 15.43
N PHE A 316 13.46 11.81 16.51
CA PHE A 316 14.16 13.02 16.91
C PHE A 316 15.44 12.78 17.75
N ARG A 317 15.67 11.56 18.27
CA ARG A 317 16.78 11.23 19.20
C ARG A 317 17.74 10.10 18.74
N LYS A 318 17.40 9.25 17.76
CA LYS A 318 18.24 8.12 17.30
C LYS A 318 19.17 8.52 16.16
N LYS A 319 20.35 7.90 16.20
CA LYS A 319 21.31 7.82 15.10
C LYS A 319 20.68 7.05 13.92
N TRP A 320 20.67 7.68 12.75
CA TRP A 320 20.18 7.10 11.49
C TRP A 320 21.22 6.08 11.02
N ASN A 321 21.02 4.80 11.35
CA ASN A 321 21.95 3.73 10.98
C ASN A 321 21.46 3.00 9.72
N GLN A 322 22.41 2.63 8.87
CA GLN A 322 22.20 1.70 7.76
C GLN A 322 21.78 0.32 8.32
N ILE A 323 20.90 -0.41 7.62
CA ILE A 323 20.66 -1.82 7.95
C ILE A 323 21.95 -2.60 7.67
N ASP A 324 22.40 -3.44 8.60
CA ASP A 324 23.52 -4.34 8.37
C ASP A 324 23.18 -5.31 7.21
N LEU A 325 23.70 -4.97 6.03
CA LEU A 325 23.62 -5.77 4.83
C LEU A 325 24.78 -6.76 4.85
N PRO A 326 24.56 -8.07 4.68
CA PRO A 326 25.62 -9.07 4.73
C PRO A 326 26.75 -8.77 3.72
N GLU A 327 27.99 -9.03 4.11
CA GLU A 327 29.18 -8.88 3.27
C GLU A 327 29.16 -9.95 2.17
N GLU A 328 29.38 -9.56 0.91
CA GLU A 328 29.56 -10.50 -0.20
C GLU A 328 30.96 -11.13 -0.09
N SER A 329 31.06 -12.45 -0.21
CA SER A 329 32.33 -13.13 -0.43
C SER A 329 32.84 -12.75 -1.82
N ASN A 330 33.97 -12.04 -1.88
CA ASN A 330 34.62 -11.60 -3.11
C ASN A 330 35.06 -12.78 -3.99
N GLU A 331 34.17 -13.23 -4.88
CA GLU A 331 34.53 -13.95 -6.10
C GLU A 331 33.96 -13.16 -7.30
N GLU A 332 34.49 -11.96 -7.52
CA GLU A 332 34.32 -11.26 -8.80
C GLU A 332 35.58 -11.48 -9.66
N THR A 333 35.45 -12.29 -10.71
CA THR A 333 36.38 -12.29 -11.84
C THR A 333 36.30 -10.92 -12.55
N PRO A 334 37.41 -10.22 -12.80
CA PRO A 334 37.39 -8.89 -13.40
C PRO A 334 37.08 -8.99 -14.90
N ILE A 335 36.01 -8.33 -15.36
CA ILE A 335 35.71 -8.19 -16.78
C ILE A 335 36.13 -6.77 -17.22
N SER A 336 37.26 -6.76 -17.94
CA SER A 336 37.87 -5.68 -18.72
C SER A 336 36.97 -4.51 -19.10
N ASP A 337 37.35 -3.32 -18.63
CA ASP A 337 36.99 -2.03 -19.23
C ASP A 337 37.53 -1.96 -20.65
N ALA A 338 36.70 -2.22 -21.64
CA ALA A 338 36.97 -1.84 -23.01
C ALA A 338 35.69 -1.31 -23.66
N VAL A 339 35.87 -0.20 -24.36
CA VAL A 339 34.92 0.54 -25.20
C VAL A 339 34.08 1.59 -24.47
N ILE A 340 34.75 2.67 -24.05
CA ILE A 340 34.23 4.04 -24.13
C ILE A 340 35.04 4.73 -25.23
N VAL A 341 34.52 4.78 -26.45
CA VAL A 341 34.83 5.84 -27.44
C VAL A 341 33.58 6.05 -28.31
N VAL A 342 33.19 7.32 -28.41
CA VAL A 342 32.08 7.98 -29.14
C VAL A 342 30.71 8.00 -28.47
#